data_AF-A0A3C1HXA6-F1
#
_entry.id   AF-A0A3C1HXA6-F1
#
_cell.length_a   1.000
_cell.length_b   1.000
_cell.length_c   1.000
_cell.angle_alpha   90.00
_cell.angle_beta   90.00
_cell.angle_gamma   90.00
#
_symmetry.space_group_name_H-M   'P 1'
#
loop_
_entity.id
_entity.type
_entity.pdbx_description
1 polymer ?
#
loop_
_entity_poly.entity_id
_entity_poly.type
_entity_poly.pdbx_seq_one_letter_code
_entity_poly.pdbx_strand_id
1 'polypeptide(L)'
;MNELIPSNTALTPEQAFPFQKEIDGWNMESAVQELRPKVELLKKASVDVCRMLYIAHAALAQRGGDRRSEDAQTFGFCDFLELVGISKKTAYVWLKMYDPATDSFRTPEEYALENAKNANPEVGGTSPAVQQLQTKKEQLIAHAMATGERLYEEGWNELGCEEEYRRRKDNERFAELARTWGKQKIKLNWGDDDYFSQTLLKNGKLYTKINLESKEQMRAQLEVFDMLSAFLSSFENPQTRLAAVCNIGLRVRQLVNEIAEQDRELNAFTGVQE
;
A
#
# COMPACT_ATOMS: atom_id res chain seq x y z
N MET A 1 14.42 -62.40 4.89
CA MET A 1 13.30 -62.38 3.92
C MET A 1 12.91 -60.92 3.75
N ASN A 2 13.34 -60.30 2.66
CA ASN A 2 12.99 -58.92 2.34
C ASN A 2 11.62 -58.95 1.66
N GLU A 3 10.58 -58.55 2.36
CA GLU A 3 9.30 -58.24 1.74
C GLU A 3 9.48 -56.93 0.97
N LEU A 4 9.62 -57.06 -0.35
CA LEU A 4 9.53 -55.97 -1.30
C LEU A 4 8.12 -55.39 -1.19
N ILE A 5 8.03 -54.16 -0.70
CA ILE A 5 6.83 -53.32 -0.75
C ILE A 5 6.32 -53.36 -2.20
N PRO A 6 5.07 -53.79 -2.46
CA PRO A 6 4.57 -53.84 -3.82
C PRO A 6 4.47 -52.42 -4.36
N SER A 7 5.34 -52.14 -5.33
CA SER A 7 5.42 -50.94 -6.13
C SER A 7 4.13 -50.71 -6.90
N ASN A 8 3.61 -49.47 -6.83
CA ASN A 8 2.57 -48.91 -7.70
C ASN A 8 1.40 -49.85 -8.00
N THR A 9 0.40 -49.88 -7.12
CA THR A 9 -0.96 -50.24 -7.52
C THR A 9 -1.41 -49.21 -8.55
N ALA A 10 -1.34 -49.55 -9.84
CA ALA A 10 -1.89 -48.71 -10.89
C ALA A 10 -3.36 -48.44 -10.56
N LEU A 11 -3.73 -47.16 -10.47
CA LEU A 11 -5.12 -46.76 -10.26
C LEU A 11 -5.97 -47.41 -11.35
N THR A 12 -7.06 -48.06 -10.95
CA THR A 12 -8.03 -48.59 -11.92
C THR A 12 -8.59 -47.44 -12.78
N PRO A 13 -9.03 -47.68 -14.02
CA PRO A 13 -9.60 -46.62 -14.87
C PRO A 13 -10.74 -45.83 -14.20
N GLU A 14 -11.51 -46.48 -13.33
CA GLU A 14 -12.58 -45.85 -12.53
C GLU A 14 -12.04 -44.98 -11.38
N GLN A 15 -10.86 -45.29 -10.85
CA GLN A 15 -10.17 -44.45 -9.86
C GLN A 15 -9.37 -43.31 -10.51
N ALA A 16 -8.84 -43.54 -11.71
CA ALA A 16 -8.12 -42.53 -12.47
C ALA A 16 -9.06 -41.50 -13.11
N PHE A 17 -10.27 -41.92 -13.50
CA PHE A 17 -11.28 -41.07 -14.15
C PHE A 17 -12.69 -41.33 -13.58
N PRO A 18 -12.96 -40.89 -12.34
CA PRO A 18 -14.19 -41.21 -11.61
C PRO A 18 -15.48 -40.67 -12.24
N PHE A 19 -15.36 -39.69 -13.16
CA PHE A 19 -16.50 -39.05 -13.82
C PHE A 19 -16.59 -39.33 -15.32
N GLN A 20 -15.77 -40.25 -15.87
CA GLN A 20 -15.68 -40.42 -17.32
C GLN A 20 -17.02 -40.85 -17.93
N LYS A 21 -17.79 -41.71 -17.24
CA LYS A 21 -19.11 -42.16 -17.69
C LYS A 21 -20.12 -41.01 -17.70
N GLU A 22 -20.09 -40.14 -16.68
CA GLU A 22 -20.93 -38.95 -16.59
C GLU A 22 -20.56 -37.90 -17.65
N ILE A 23 -19.27 -37.77 -17.97
CA ILE A 23 -18.77 -36.89 -19.04
C ILE A 23 -19.21 -37.41 -20.41
N ASP A 24 -19.05 -38.72 -20.66
CA ASP A 24 -19.40 -39.34 -21.94
C ASP A 24 -20.92 -39.32 -22.19
N GLY A 25 -21.73 -39.35 -21.12
CA GLY A 25 -23.19 -39.21 -21.17
C GLY A 25 -23.70 -37.77 -21.01
N TRP A 26 -22.81 -36.78 -20.93
CA TRP A 26 -23.19 -35.40 -20.62
C TRP A 26 -23.94 -34.74 -21.79
N ASN A 27 -25.09 -34.14 -21.48
CA ASN A 27 -25.87 -33.33 -22.40
C ASN A 27 -26.08 -31.93 -21.80
N MET A 28 -25.75 -30.90 -22.57
CA MET A 28 -25.92 -29.49 -22.22
C MET A 28 -27.36 -29.16 -21.78
N GLU A 29 -28.38 -29.59 -22.52
CA GLU A 29 -29.78 -29.22 -22.24
C GLU A 29 -30.24 -29.80 -20.90
N SER A 30 -29.95 -31.09 -20.67
CA SER A 30 -30.27 -31.77 -19.41
C SER A 30 -29.50 -31.17 -18.23
N ALA A 31 -28.21 -30.88 -18.42
CA ALA A 31 -27.38 -30.27 -17.39
C ALA A 31 -27.87 -28.85 -17.02
N VAL A 32 -28.27 -28.04 -18.00
CA VAL A 32 -28.84 -26.72 -17.75
C VAL A 32 -30.18 -26.83 -17.02
N GLN A 33 -31.05 -27.76 -17.40
CA GLN A 33 -32.33 -27.98 -16.72
C GLN A 33 -32.14 -28.41 -15.26
N GLU A 34 -31.15 -29.26 -14.98
CA GLU A 34 -30.86 -29.71 -13.61
C GLU A 34 -30.16 -28.64 -12.76
N LEU A 35 -29.25 -27.88 -13.35
CA LEU A 35 -28.42 -26.92 -12.63
C LEU A 35 -29.14 -25.59 -12.37
N ARG A 36 -29.99 -25.13 -13.29
CA ARG A 36 -30.70 -23.85 -13.18
C ARG A 36 -31.44 -23.65 -11.85
N PRO A 37 -32.27 -24.59 -11.36
CA PRO A 37 -32.95 -24.40 -10.07
C PRO A 37 -31.97 -24.37 -8.89
N LYS A 38 -30.87 -25.15 -8.94
CA LYS A 38 -29.82 -25.13 -7.91
C LYS A 38 -29.11 -23.78 -7.86
N VAL A 39 -28.87 -23.17 -9.02
CA VAL A 39 -28.29 -21.82 -9.14
C VAL A 39 -29.22 -20.76 -8.57
N GLU A 40 -30.54 -20.83 -8.83
CA GLU A 40 -31.49 -19.87 -8.24
C GLU A 40 -31.59 -19.99 -6.71
N LEU A 41 -31.55 -21.21 -6.17
CA LEU A 41 -31.44 -21.44 -4.73
C LEU A 41 -30.15 -20.86 -4.14
N LEU A 42 -29.03 -21.07 -4.83
CA LEU A 42 -27.74 -20.52 -4.43
C LEU A 42 -27.75 -18.98 -4.44
N LYS A 43 -28.32 -18.36 -5.47
CA LYS A 43 -28.45 -16.89 -5.55
C LYS A 43 -29.21 -16.34 -4.35
N LYS A 44 -30.37 -16.93 -4.03
CA LYS A 44 -31.18 -16.51 -2.88
C LYS A 44 -30.41 -16.66 -1.56
N ALA A 45 -29.80 -17.83 -1.34
CA ALA A 45 -29.01 -18.08 -0.14
C ALA A 45 -27.82 -17.12 -0.02
N SER A 46 -27.17 -16.78 -1.13
CA SER A 46 -26.04 -15.85 -1.16
C SER A 46 -26.44 -14.42 -0.78
N VAL A 47 -27.62 -13.97 -1.24
CA VAL A 47 -28.17 -12.65 -0.85
C VAL A 47 -28.47 -12.63 0.65
N ASP A 48 -29.11 -13.68 1.19
CA ASP A 48 -29.43 -13.77 2.61
C ASP A 48 -28.15 -13.74 3.48
N VAL A 49 -27.10 -14.46 3.07
CA VAL A 49 -25.81 -14.42 3.78
C VAL A 49 -25.21 -13.01 3.73
N CYS A 50 -25.24 -12.34 2.58
CA CYS A 50 -24.68 -10.98 2.46
C CYS A 50 -25.44 -9.96 3.30
N ARG A 51 -26.77 -10.06 3.36
CA ARG A 51 -27.60 -9.25 4.25
C ARG A 51 -27.18 -9.43 5.71
N MET A 52 -27.01 -10.68 6.16
CA MET A 52 -26.55 -10.97 7.53
C MET A 52 -25.14 -10.45 7.80
N LEU A 53 -24.22 -10.61 6.85
CA LEU A 53 -22.86 -10.06 6.94
C LEU A 53 -22.88 -8.54 7.06
N TYR A 54 -23.72 -7.86 6.27
CA TYR A 54 -23.83 -6.40 6.28
C TYR A 54 -24.36 -5.90 7.64
N ILE A 55 -25.41 -6.53 8.15
CA ILE A 55 -25.98 -6.21 9.47
C ILE A 55 -24.94 -6.44 10.57
N ALA A 56 -24.24 -7.58 10.55
CA ALA A 56 -23.21 -7.88 11.54
C ALA A 56 -22.05 -6.87 11.50
N HIS A 57 -21.59 -6.52 10.29
CA HIS A 57 -20.54 -5.52 10.10
C HIS A 57 -20.97 -4.14 10.65
N ALA A 58 -22.18 -3.68 10.32
CA ALA A 58 -22.70 -2.40 10.79
C ALA A 58 -22.91 -2.39 12.32
N ALA A 59 -23.46 -3.45 12.89
CA ALA A 59 -23.73 -3.55 14.32
C ALA A 59 -22.43 -3.58 15.15
N LEU A 60 -21.41 -4.31 14.70
CA LEU A 60 -20.12 -4.40 15.38
C LEU A 60 -19.31 -3.09 15.24
N ALA A 61 -19.41 -2.42 14.09
CA ALA A 61 -18.82 -1.09 13.90
C ALA A 61 -19.44 -0.04 14.85
N GLN A 62 -20.76 -0.04 15.03
CA GLN A 62 -21.46 0.85 15.96
C GLN A 62 -21.07 0.61 17.43
N ARG A 63 -20.74 -0.64 17.78
CA ARG A 63 -20.29 -1.03 19.13
C ARG A 63 -18.82 -0.75 19.41
N GLY A 64 -18.10 -0.13 18.47
CA GLY A 64 -16.70 0.25 18.64
C GLY A 64 -15.70 -0.88 18.40
N GLY A 65 -16.12 -2.00 17.81
CA GLY A 65 -15.26 -3.18 17.52
C GLY A 65 -14.14 -2.96 16.50
N ASP A 66 -13.91 -1.71 16.09
CA ASP A 66 -12.84 -1.28 15.17
C ASP A 66 -11.89 -0.24 15.81
N ARG A 67 -12.13 0.15 17.07
CA ARG A 67 -11.30 1.12 17.80
C ARG A 67 -10.36 0.41 18.76
N ARG A 68 -9.07 0.74 18.68
CA ARG A 68 -8.05 0.45 19.71
C ARG A 68 -8.30 1.28 20.99
N SER A 69 -9.49 1.20 21.57
CA SER A 69 -9.81 1.79 22.88
C SER A 69 -9.70 0.72 23.96
N GLU A 70 -9.30 1.09 25.18
CA GLU A 70 -9.22 0.16 26.33
C GLU A 70 -10.59 -0.48 26.67
N ASP A 71 -11.70 0.13 26.21
CA ASP A 71 -13.07 -0.39 26.34
C ASP A 71 -13.58 -1.16 25.10
N ALA A 72 -12.72 -1.48 24.13
CA ALA A 72 -13.15 -2.20 22.93
C ALA A 72 -13.63 -3.60 23.29
N GLN A 73 -14.87 -3.95 22.90
CA GLN A 73 -15.36 -5.32 23.03
C GLN A 73 -14.40 -6.28 22.32
N THR A 74 -14.01 -7.34 23.01
CA THR A 74 -13.09 -8.40 22.56
C THR A 74 -13.55 -9.17 21.32
N PHE A 75 -14.71 -8.83 20.75
CA PHE A 75 -15.37 -9.55 19.67
C PHE A 75 -15.65 -8.60 18.50
N GLY A 76 -14.79 -8.69 17.48
CA GLY A 76 -14.86 -7.88 16.26
C GLY A 76 -15.48 -8.62 15.08
N PHE A 77 -15.58 -7.93 13.95
CA PHE A 77 -16.14 -8.53 12.73
C PHE A 77 -15.29 -9.69 12.21
N CYS A 78 -13.97 -9.65 12.39
CA CYS A 78 -13.10 -10.77 12.00
C CYS A 78 -13.40 -12.04 12.81
N ASP A 79 -13.61 -11.93 14.12
CA ASP A 79 -13.96 -13.07 14.99
C ASP A 79 -15.33 -13.66 14.62
N PHE A 80 -16.29 -12.80 14.27
CA PHE A 80 -17.58 -13.23 13.73
C PHE A 80 -17.44 -14.04 12.44
N LEU A 81 -16.57 -13.61 11.52
CA LEU A 81 -16.35 -14.32 10.25
C LEU A 81 -15.72 -15.71 10.47
N GLU A 82 -14.80 -15.83 11.43
CA GLU A 82 -14.21 -17.13 11.80
C GLU A 82 -15.26 -18.10 12.33
N LEU A 83 -16.17 -17.65 13.20
CA LEU A 83 -17.26 -18.48 13.73
C LEU A 83 -18.26 -18.93 12.65
N VAL A 84 -18.50 -18.09 11.65
CA VAL A 84 -19.41 -18.41 10.52
C VAL A 84 -18.69 -19.27 9.45
N GLY A 85 -17.36 -19.38 9.51
CA GLY A 85 -16.57 -20.18 8.57
C GLY A 85 -16.36 -19.51 7.21
N ILE A 86 -16.42 -18.17 7.14
CA ILE A 86 -16.18 -17.40 5.91
C ILE A 86 -14.85 -16.68 6.02
N SER A 87 -14.00 -16.79 4.98
CA SER A 87 -12.73 -16.06 4.96
C SER A 87 -12.97 -14.54 4.92
N LYS A 88 -12.11 -13.79 5.61
CA LYS A 88 -12.10 -12.31 5.58
C LYS A 88 -12.18 -11.77 4.15
N LYS A 89 -11.35 -12.29 3.25
CA LYS A 89 -11.30 -11.87 1.84
C LYS A 89 -12.64 -12.09 1.14
N THR A 90 -13.26 -13.25 1.32
CA THR A 90 -14.56 -13.57 0.73
C THR A 90 -15.64 -12.63 1.24
N ALA A 91 -15.73 -12.45 2.56
CA ALA A 91 -16.75 -11.59 3.18
C ALA A 91 -16.67 -10.14 2.69
N TYR A 92 -15.47 -9.55 2.64
CA TYR A 92 -15.33 -8.18 2.13
C TYR A 92 -15.63 -8.06 0.63
N VAL A 93 -15.32 -9.07 -0.18
CA VAL A 93 -15.70 -9.07 -1.60
C VAL A 93 -17.22 -9.10 -1.74
N TRP A 94 -17.89 -9.95 -0.98
CA TRP A 94 -19.35 -10.07 -0.99
C TRP A 94 -20.04 -8.79 -0.51
N LEU A 95 -19.56 -8.20 0.58
CA LEU A 95 -20.05 -6.92 1.08
C LEU A 95 -19.87 -5.77 0.08
N LYS A 96 -18.77 -5.77 -0.69
CA LYS A 96 -18.52 -4.79 -1.75
C LYS A 96 -19.50 -4.91 -2.91
N MET A 97 -19.92 -6.13 -3.24
CA MET A 97 -20.87 -6.37 -4.34
C MET A 97 -22.32 -6.20 -3.89
N TYR A 98 -22.61 -6.37 -2.60
CA TYR A 98 -23.96 -6.28 -2.05
C TYR A 98 -24.43 -4.83 -1.87
N ASP A 99 -25.59 -4.50 -2.44
CA ASP A 99 -26.27 -3.23 -2.23
C ASP A 99 -27.36 -3.38 -1.14
N PRO A 100 -27.19 -2.78 0.04
CA PRO A 100 -28.17 -2.87 1.12
C PRO A 100 -29.48 -2.12 0.83
N ALA A 101 -29.50 -1.16 -0.10
CA ALA A 101 -30.71 -0.38 -0.40
C ALA A 101 -31.71 -1.18 -1.24
N THR A 102 -31.21 -1.97 -2.20
CA THR A 102 -32.01 -2.82 -3.09
C THR A 102 -32.02 -4.29 -2.67
N ASP A 103 -31.28 -4.66 -1.63
CA ASP A 103 -31.19 -6.03 -1.09
C ASP A 103 -30.78 -7.03 -2.18
N SER A 104 -29.79 -6.65 -2.99
CA SER A 104 -29.38 -7.39 -4.18
C SER A 104 -27.87 -7.29 -4.40
N PHE A 105 -27.35 -8.19 -5.24
CA PHE A 105 -25.98 -8.06 -5.71
C PHE A 105 -25.93 -7.11 -6.90
N ARG A 106 -24.98 -6.18 -6.86
CA ARG A 106 -24.59 -5.40 -8.02
C ARG A 106 -24.14 -6.34 -9.13
N THR A 107 -24.58 -6.04 -10.33
CA THR A 107 -24.02 -6.64 -11.53
C THR A 107 -22.54 -6.25 -11.68
N PRO A 108 -21.72 -7.02 -12.42
CA PRO A 108 -20.33 -6.65 -12.68
C PRO A 108 -20.18 -5.24 -13.27
N GLU A 109 -21.14 -4.82 -14.11
CA GLU A 109 -21.18 -3.49 -14.73
C GLU A 109 -21.47 -2.38 -13.70
N GLU A 110 -22.46 -2.59 -12.81
CA GLU A 110 -22.77 -1.66 -11.73
C GLU A 110 -21.62 -1.56 -10.71
N TYR A 111 -20.99 -2.69 -10.38
CA TYR A 111 -19.82 -2.73 -9.51
C TYR A 111 -18.61 -2.02 -10.14
N ALA A 112 -18.39 -2.19 -11.45
CA ALA A 112 -17.35 -1.46 -12.18
C ALA A 112 -17.65 0.05 -12.20
N LEU A 113 -18.91 0.44 -12.43
CA LEU A 113 -19.34 1.83 -12.42
C LEU A 113 -19.19 2.47 -11.02
N GLU A 114 -19.55 1.77 -9.96
CA GLU A 114 -19.41 2.27 -8.58
C GLU A 114 -17.94 2.34 -8.15
N ASN A 115 -17.12 1.36 -8.51
CA ASN A 115 -15.67 1.47 -8.32
C ASN A 115 -15.08 2.62 -9.13
N ALA A 116 -15.56 2.85 -10.35
CA ALA A 116 -15.16 4.01 -11.14
C ALA A 116 -15.58 5.33 -10.47
N LYS A 117 -16.79 5.40 -9.89
CA LYS A 117 -17.26 6.56 -9.09
C LYS A 117 -16.43 6.79 -7.83
N ASN A 118 -16.04 5.72 -7.14
CA ASN A 118 -15.24 5.78 -5.91
C ASN A 118 -13.75 6.04 -6.18
N ALA A 119 -13.23 5.58 -7.32
CA ALA A 119 -11.86 5.82 -7.76
C ALA A 119 -11.68 7.16 -8.47
N ASN A 120 -12.73 7.63 -9.17
CA ASN A 120 -12.82 8.92 -9.84
C ASN A 120 -14.24 9.50 -9.64
N PRO A 121 -14.44 10.47 -8.74
CA PRO A 121 -15.75 11.11 -8.52
C PRO A 121 -16.29 11.91 -9.73
N GLU A 122 -15.58 11.91 -10.87
CA GLU A 122 -15.91 12.59 -12.12
C GLU A 122 -17.01 11.89 -12.95
N VAL A 123 -17.24 10.58 -12.76
CA VAL A 123 -18.14 9.80 -13.65
C VAL A 123 -19.55 9.61 -13.05
N GLY A 124 -19.79 10.14 -11.85
CA GLY A 124 -21.05 9.95 -11.10
C GLY A 124 -21.98 11.16 -11.10
N GLY A 125 -22.53 11.55 -12.26
CA GLY A 125 -23.77 12.34 -12.31
C GLY A 125 -23.75 13.70 -11.61
N THR A 126 -22.67 14.45 -11.73
CA THR A 126 -22.63 15.86 -11.30
C THR A 126 -23.41 16.72 -12.29
N SER A 127 -24.34 17.53 -11.77
CA SER A 127 -25.03 18.58 -12.54
C SER A 127 -24.03 19.36 -13.41
N PRO A 128 -24.39 19.80 -14.64
CA PRO A 128 -23.47 20.50 -15.54
C PRO A 128 -22.73 21.68 -14.89
N ALA A 129 -23.32 22.32 -13.88
CA ALA A 129 -22.68 23.37 -13.09
C ALA A 129 -21.48 22.86 -12.25
N VAL A 130 -21.54 21.65 -11.70
CA VAL A 130 -20.46 21.06 -10.89
C VAL A 130 -19.32 20.56 -11.79
N GLN A 131 -19.63 20.01 -12.97
CA GLN A 131 -18.62 19.67 -13.99
C GLN A 131 -17.86 20.91 -14.49
N GLN A 132 -18.56 22.03 -14.69
CA GLN A 132 -17.93 23.30 -15.07
C GLN A 132 -17.00 23.82 -13.96
N LEU A 133 -17.42 23.75 -12.69
CA LEU A 133 -16.59 24.15 -11.55
C LEU A 133 -15.35 23.25 -11.39
N GLN A 134 -15.48 21.94 -11.60
CA GLN A 134 -14.36 20.99 -11.57
C GLN A 134 -13.40 21.20 -12.74
N THR A 135 -13.92 21.44 -13.95
CA THR A 135 -13.10 21.72 -15.13
C THR A 135 -12.32 23.03 -14.94
N LYS A 136 -12.98 24.06 -14.38
CA LYS A 136 -12.33 25.33 -14.04
C LYS A 136 -11.25 25.12 -12.97
N LYS A 137 -11.53 24.34 -11.92
CA LYS A 137 -10.56 23.96 -10.89
C LYS A 137 -9.32 23.29 -11.51
N GLU A 138 -9.53 22.34 -12.41
CA GLU A 138 -8.45 21.61 -13.07
C GLU A 138 -7.60 22.52 -13.97
N GLN A 139 -8.23 23.43 -14.72
CA GLN A 139 -7.54 24.42 -15.55
C GLN A 139 -6.66 25.36 -14.72
N LEU A 140 -7.18 25.84 -13.58
CA LEU A 140 -6.41 26.69 -12.66
C LEU A 140 -5.20 25.97 -12.09
N ILE A 141 -5.38 24.72 -11.63
CA ILE A 141 -4.29 23.91 -11.09
C ILE A 141 -3.25 23.62 -12.19
N ALA A 142 -3.68 23.28 -13.40
CA ALA A 142 -2.79 23.03 -14.53
C ALA A 142 -1.98 24.29 -14.91
N HIS A 143 -2.62 25.46 -14.93
CA HIS A 143 -1.95 26.74 -15.16
C HIS A 143 -0.88 27.00 -14.09
N ALA A 144 -1.23 26.84 -12.81
CA ALA A 144 -0.29 27.02 -11.72
C ALA A 144 0.86 26.01 -11.75
N MET A 145 0.61 24.76 -12.16
CA MET A 145 1.67 23.76 -12.33
C MET A 145 2.63 24.11 -13.47
N ALA A 146 2.13 24.73 -14.55
CA ALA A 146 2.92 25.10 -15.73
C ALA A 146 3.69 26.43 -15.56
N THR A 147 3.08 27.42 -14.90
CA THR A 147 3.60 28.80 -14.83
C THR A 147 4.10 29.21 -13.45
N GLY A 148 3.67 28.51 -12.39
CA GLY A 148 3.90 28.89 -10.99
C GLY A 148 2.97 29.98 -10.47
N GLU A 149 2.10 30.54 -11.31
CA GLU A 149 1.18 31.63 -10.94
C GLU A 149 -0.16 31.12 -10.42
N ARG A 150 -0.61 31.70 -9.30
CA ARG A 150 -1.89 31.39 -8.66
C ARG A 150 -2.92 32.45 -9.05
N LEU A 151 -3.91 32.07 -9.85
CA LEU A 151 -4.96 32.97 -10.32
C LEU A 151 -6.07 33.11 -9.27
N TYR A 152 -5.79 33.90 -8.23
CA TYR A 152 -6.73 34.13 -7.12
C TYR A 152 -8.04 34.78 -7.55
N GLU A 153 -7.96 35.69 -8.53
CA GLU A 153 -9.12 36.41 -9.09
C GLU A 153 -10.09 35.47 -9.84
N GLU A 154 -9.63 34.28 -10.24
CA GLU A 154 -10.45 33.30 -10.94
C GLU A 154 -11.11 32.25 -10.03
N GLY A 155 -10.93 32.38 -8.71
CA GLY A 155 -11.55 31.51 -7.70
C GLY A 155 -10.64 30.44 -7.10
N TRP A 156 -9.32 30.65 -7.10
CA TRP A 156 -8.31 29.70 -6.57
C TRP A 156 -8.61 29.19 -5.15
N ASN A 157 -8.91 30.10 -4.23
CA ASN A 157 -9.19 29.76 -2.83
C ASN A 157 -10.58 29.12 -2.66
N GLU A 158 -11.57 29.61 -3.40
CA GLU A 158 -12.97 29.15 -3.31
C GLU A 158 -13.14 27.71 -3.81
N LEU A 159 -12.34 27.31 -4.80
CA LEU A 159 -12.34 25.96 -5.35
C LEU A 159 -11.40 25.00 -4.59
N GLY A 160 -10.68 25.47 -3.56
CA GLY A 160 -9.72 24.67 -2.81
C GLY A 160 -8.57 24.15 -3.69
N CYS A 161 -8.04 25.00 -4.58
CA CYS A 161 -6.97 24.63 -5.51
C CYS A 161 -5.60 24.48 -4.81
N GLU A 162 -5.35 25.21 -3.71
CA GLU A 162 -4.04 25.25 -3.03
C GLU A 162 -3.64 23.88 -2.45
N GLU A 163 -4.57 23.14 -1.86
CA GLU A 163 -4.29 21.83 -1.27
C GLU A 163 -3.94 20.79 -2.34
N GLU A 164 -4.71 20.76 -3.44
CA GLU A 164 -4.45 19.87 -4.57
C GLU A 164 -3.17 20.25 -5.33
N TYR A 165 -2.91 21.55 -5.51
CA TYR A 165 -1.66 22.03 -6.07
C TYR A 165 -0.45 21.59 -5.24
N ARG A 166 -0.50 21.78 -3.91
CA ARG A 166 0.57 21.35 -3.01
C ARG A 166 0.79 19.83 -3.10
N ARG A 167 -0.29 19.05 -3.06
CA ARG A 167 -0.23 17.60 -3.20
C ARG A 167 0.40 17.16 -4.53
N ARG A 168 0.03 17.81 -5.65
CA ARG A 168 0.60 17.50 -6.97
C ARG A 168 2.06 17.90 -7.08
N LYS A 169 2.46 19.04 -6.50
CA LYS A 169 3.88 19.45 -6.42
C LYS A 169 4.70 18.49 -5.56
N ASP A 170 4.17 18.06 -4.42
CA ASP A 170 4.82 17.07 -3.58
C ASP A 170 4.98 15.73 -4.33
N ASN A 171 3.94 15.29 -5.04
CA ASN A 171 4.00 14.10 -5.88
C ASN A 171 5.01 14.21 -7.04
N GLU A 172 5.08 15.37 -7.71
CA GLU A 172 6.08 15.64 -8.74
C GLU A 172 7.50 15.55 -8.17
N ARG A 173 7.72 16.18 -7.01
CA ARG A 173 8.98 16.13 -6.27
C ARG A 173 9.33 14.70 -5.83
N PHE A 174 8.36 13.94 -5.32
CA PHE A 174 8.56 12.54 -4.95
C PHE A 174 8.88 11.67 -6.17
N ALA A 175 8.21 11.89 -7.30
CA ALA A 175 8.48 11.16 -8.54
C ALA A 175 9.86 11.50 -9.11
N GLU A 176 10.28 12.77 -9.02
CA GLU A 176 11.62 13.21 -9.39
C GLU A 176 12.69 12.59 -8.49
N LEU A 177 12.49 12.63 -7.18
CA LEU A 177 13.36 11.96 -6.20
C LEU A 177 13.41 10.45 -6.46
N ALA A 178 12.28 9.80 -6.74
CA ALA A 178 12.25 8.38 -7.06
C ALA A 178 12.98 8.06 -8.39
N ARG A 179 12.91 8.94 -9.39
CA ARG A 179 13.63 8.76 -10.67
C ARG A 179 15.15 8.93 -10.51
N THR A 180 15.55 9.94 -9.75
CA THR A 180 16.96 10.28 -9.54
C THR A 180 17.62 9.27 -8.58
N TRP A 181 16.95 8.90 -7.50
CA TRP A 181 17.50 8.01 -6.47
C TRP A 181 17.19 6.53 -6.72
N GLY A 182 16.04 6.19 -7.30
CA GLY A 182 15.65 4.80 -7.55
C GLY A 182 16.54 4.08 -8.58
N LYS A 183 17.31 4.83 -9.37
CA LYS A 183 18.29 4.29 -10.33
C LYS A 183 19.73 4.35 -9.83
N GLN A 184 20.00 5.06 -8.74
CA GLN A 184 21.35 5.14 -8.19
C GLN A 184 21.71 3.82 -7.50
N LYS A 185 22.68 3.10 -8.08
CA LYS A 185 23.34 2.02 -7.37
C LYS A 185 24.33 2.62 -6.39
N ILE A 186 24.15 2.33 -5.10
CA ILE A 186 25.15 2.67 -4.09
C ILE A 186 26.41 1.85 -4.41
N LYS A 187 27.48 2.53 -4.85
CA LYS A 187 28.77 1.90 -5.11
C LYS A 187 29.39 1.43 -3.79
N LEU A 188 29.74 0.15 -3.71
CA LEU A 188 30.47 -0.43 -2.60
C LEU A 188 31.97 -0.36 -2.90
N ASN A 189 32.65 0.69 -2.44
CA ASN A 189 34.10 0.83 -2.57
C ASN A 189 34.78 0.47 -1.24
N TRP A 190 35.40 -0.70 -1.16
CA TRP A 190 36.11 -1.18 0.02
C TRP A 190 37.63 -0.98 -0.10
N GLY A 191 38.07 0.26 -0.35
CA GLY A 191 39.48 0.62 -0.53
C GLY A 191 39.97 1.70 0.44
N ASP A 192 41.22 2.13 0.26
CA ASP A 192 41.91 3.14 1.10
C ASP A 192 41.26 4.55 1.05
N ASP A 193 40.28 4.77 0.17
CA ASP A 193 39.51 6.01 0.08
C ASP A 193 38.21 6.01 0.91
N ASP A 194 37.87 4.90 1.57
CA ASP A 194 36.67 4.82 2.41
C ASP A 194 36.87 5.45 3.79
N TYR A 195 36.72 6.78 3.84
CA TYR A 195 36.92 7.59 5.05
C TYR A 195 35.99 7.16 6.19
N PHE A 196 34.74 6.77 5.91
CA PHE A 196 33.78 6.30 6.90
C PHE A 196 34.30 5.09 7.71
N SER A 197 34.71 4.02 7.02
CA SER A 197 35.19 2.81 7.70
C SER A 197 36.50 3.04 8.44
N GLN A 198 37.41 3.84 7.88
CA GLN A 198 38.66 4.17 8.56
C GLN A 198 38.45 5.01 9.82
N THR A 199 37.52 5.96 9.76
CA THR A 199 37.20 6.84 10.89
C THR A 199 36.55 6.05 12.02
N LEU A 200 35.64 5.13 11.72
CA LEU A 200 35.06 4.25 12.74
C LEU A 200 36.08 3.27 13.33
N LEU A 201 36.97 2.69 12.51
CA LEU A 201 38.00 1.75 12.97
C LEU A 201 39.07 2.40 13.85
N LYS A 202 39.53 3.61 13.49
CA LYS A 202 40.63 4.30 14.20
C LYS A 202 40.12 5.19 15.33
N ASN A 203 38.99 5.86 15.12
CA ASN A 203 38.49 6.95 15.96
C ASN A 203 37.06 6.73 16.46
N GLY A 204 36.49 5.52 16.31
CA GLY A 204 35.08 5.25 16.64
C GLY A 204 34.68 5.68 18.04
N LYS A 205 35.59 5.63 19.02
CA LYS A 205 35.36 6.10 20.41
C LYS A 205 35.00 7.58 20.50
N LEU A 206 35.51 8.43 19.61
CA LEU A 206 35.21 9.87 19.60
C LEU A 206 33.76 10.16 19.20
N TYR A 207 33.16 9.29 18.38
CA TYR A 207 31.80 9.44 17.86
C TYR A 207 30.76 8.62 18.64
N THR A 208 31.16 7.99 19.76
CA THR A 208 30.25 7.21 20.63
C THR A 208 29.34 8.07 21.49
N LYS A 209 29.65 9.36 21.64
CA LYS A 209 28.85 10.32 22.40
C LYS A 209 28.25 11.33 21.43
N ILE A 210 26.93 11.38 21.41
CA ILE A 210 26.18 12.37 20.64
C ILE A 210 26.30 13.71 21.39
N ASN A 211 27.29 14.51 21.01
CA ASN A 211 27.48 15.85 21.55
C ASN A 211 27.74 16.81 20.40
N LEU A 212 26.82 17.77 20.21
CA LEU A 212 26.94 18.82 19.21
C LEU A 212 27.12 20.16 19.91
N GLU A 213 27.68 21.14 19.19
CA GLU A 213 28.08 22.44 19.74
C GLU A 213 26.89 23.23 20.28
N SER A 214 25.71 23.10 19.65
CA SER A 214 24.50 23.78 20.08
C SER A 214 23.39 22.82 20.51
N LYS A 215 22.60 23.25 21.50
CA LYS A 215 21.41 22.53 21.97
C LYS A 215 20.37 22.35 20.86
N GLU A 216 20.27 23.32 19.95
CA GLU A 216 19.35 23.26 18.80
C GLU A 216 19.77 22.19 17.79
N GLN A 217 21.07 22.11 17.49
CA GLN A 217 21.63 21.05 16.64
C GLN A 217 21.42 19.66 17.26
N MET A 218 21.65 19.53 18.57
CA MET A 218 21.40 18.28 19.29
C MET A 218 19.93 17.87 19.22
N ARG A 219 18.99 18.81 19.41
CA ARG A 219 17.56 18.56 19.29
C ARG A 219 17.18 18.12 17.87
N ALA A 220 17.66 18.83 16.85
CA ALA A 220 17.40 18.48 15.46
C ALA A 220 17.91 17.07 15.12
N GLN A 221 19.08 16.69 15.64
CA GLN A 221 19.63 15.35 15.45
C GLN A 221 18.77 14.26 16.12
N LEU A 222 18.26 14.50 17.32
CA LEU A 222 17.36 13.57 18.00
C LEU A 222 16.03 13.42 17.26
N GLU A 223 15.46 14.50 16.74
CA GLU A 223 14.24 14.46 15.92
C GLU A 223 14.45 13.60 14.66
N VAL A 224 15.63 13.65 14.04
CA VAL A 224 15.99 12.76 12.92
C VAL A 224 16.03 11.29 13.35
N PHE A 225 16.56 10.98 14.53
CA PHE A 225 16.58 9.60 15.05
C PHE A 225 15.19 9.06 15.33
N ASP A 226 14.29 9.89 15.86
CA ASP A 226 12.90 9.51 16.10
C ASP A 226 12.16 9.26 14.78
N MET A 227 12.35 10.12 13.79
CA MET A 227 11.78 9.94 12.45
C MET A 227 12.28 8.66 11.78
N LEU A 228 13.58 8.36 11.86
CA LEU A 228 14.16 7.12 11.35
C LEU A 228 13.57 5.90 12.07
N SER A 229 13.42 5.95 13.39
CA SER A 229 12.86 4.86 14.18
C SER A 229 11.39 4.61 13.81
N ALA A 230 10.59 5.66 13.66
CA ALA A 230 9.20 5.57 13.23
C ALA A 230 9.08 4.99 11.81
N PHE A 231 9.92 5.45 10.87
CA PHE A 231 9.99 4.92 9.51
C PHE A 231 10.31 3.42 9.52
N LEU A 232 11.32 2.98 10.26
CA LEU A 232 11.71 1.58 10.32
C LEU A 232 10.65 0.69 10.98
N SER A 233 9.98 1.20 12.00
CA SER A 233 8.85 0.51 12.67
C SER A 233 7.62 0.37 11.78
N SER A 234 7.49 1.16 10.70
CA SER A 234 6.38 1.05 9.74
C SER A 234 6.43 -0.22 8.89
N PHE A 235 7.60 -0.88 8.78
CA PHE A 235 7.75 -2.09 7.99
C PHE A 235 7.37 -3.33 8.81
N GLU A 236 6.28 -4.01 8.48
CA GLU A 236 5.86 -5.24 9.16
C GLU A 236 6.83 -6.40 8.96
N ASN A 237 7.44 -6.49 7.77
CA ASN A 237 8.37 -7.56 7.41
C ASN A 237 9.79 -7.28 7.97
N PRO A 238 10.36 -8.16 8.81
CA PRO A 238 11.69 -7.96 9.39
C PRO A 238 12.83 -7.90 8.37
N GLN A 239 12.78 -8.68 7.30
CA GLN A 239 13.79 -8.71 6.25
C GLN A 239 13.77 -7.42 5.42
N THR A 240 12.58 -6.92 5.08
CA THR A 240 12.43 -5.62 4.40
C THR A 240 12.89 -4.47 5.29
N ARG A 241 12.58 -4.53 6.59
CA ARG A 241 13.06 -3.57 7.58
C ARG A 241 14.59 -3.55 7.65
N LEU A 242 15.21 -4.73 7.73
CA LEU A 242 16.68 -4.86 7.72
C LEU A 242 17.30 -4.30 6.44
N ALA A 243 16.73 -4.60 5.27
CA ALA A 243 17.18 -4.05 4.01
C ALA A 243 17.09 -2.51 3.97
N ALA A 244 16.00 -1.94 4.50
CA ALA A 244 15.83 -0.49 4.59
C ALA A 244 16.88 0.16 5.51
N VAL A 245 17.18 -0.44 6.67
CA VAL A 245 18.26 0.02 7.56
C VAL A 245 19.61 -0.02 6.85
N CYS A 246 19.93 -1.14 6.17
CA CYS A 246 21.19 -1.28 5.43
C CYS A 246 21.33 -0.22 4.33
N ASN A 247 20.25 0.08 3.59
CA ASN A 247 20.26 1.11 2.55
C ASN A 247 20.51 2.52 3.14
N ILE A 248 19.90 2.83 4.28
CA ILE A 248 20.15 4.09 5.01
C ILE A 248 21.61 4.16 5.44
N GLY A 249 22.15 3.08 6.04
CA GLY A 249 23.54 3.02 6.47
C GLY A 249 24.53 3.23 5.32
N LEU A 250 24.25 2.65 4.15
CA LEU A 250 25.05 2.87 2.95
C LEU A 250 25.00 4.32 2.45
N ARG A 251 23.85 4.99 2.55
CA ARG A 251 23.76 6.42 2.19
C ARG A 251 24.51 7.30 3.19
N VAL A 252 24.42 7.01 4.49
CA VAL A 252 25.19 7.73 5.52
C VAL A 252 26.68 7.59 5.26
N ARG A 253 27.16 6.38 4.91
CA ARG A 253 28.55 6.17 4.50
C ARG A 253 28.95 7.06 3.31
N GLN A 254 28.12 7.13 2.27
CA GLN A 254 28.39 8.01 1.13
C GLN A 254 28.45 9.48 1.53
N LEU A 255 27.49 9.96 2.33
CA LEU A 255 27.47 11.34 2.83
C LEU A 255 28.74 11.67 3.61
N VAL A 256 29.22 10.77 4.46
CA VAL A 256 30.47 10.98 5.20
C VAL A 256 31.67 11.10 4.26
N ASN A 257 31.74 10.25 3.22
CA ASN A 257 32.81 10.34 2.24
C ASN A 257 32.70 11.61 1.37
N GLU A 258 31.50 12.02 0.96
CA GLU A 258 31.23 13.28 0.23
C GLU A 258 31.68 14.49 1.05
N ILE A 259 31.32 14.55 2.34
CA ILE A 259 31.71 15.64 3.24
C ILE A 259 33.23 15.63 3.46
N ALA A 260 33.84 14.46 3.64
CA ALA A 260 35.29 14.35 3.82
C ALA A 260 36.06 14.76 2.56
N GLU A 261 35.53 14.48 1.37
CA GLU A 261 36.11 14.91 0.09
C GLU A 261 35.99 16.43 -0.07
N GLN A 262 34.82 17.01 0.22
CA GLN A 262 34.64 18.47 0.22
C GLN A 262 35.60 19.17 1.19
N ASP A 263 35.78 18.64 2.40
CA ASP A 263 36.72 19.18 3.38
C ASP A 263 38.18 19.08 2.89
N ARG A 264 38.57 17.96 2.27
CA ARG A 264 39.89 17.83 1.63
C ARG A 264 40.09 18.85 0.50
N GLU A 265 39.10 19.04 -0.35
CA GLU A 265 39.16 20.01 -1.46
C GLU A 265 39.27 21.45 -0.95
N LEU A 266 38.46 21.82 0.05
CA LEU A 266 38.52 23.13 0.70
C LEU A 266 39.88 23.39 1.34
N ASN A 267 40.41 22.40 2.07
CA ASN A 267 41.72 22.51 2.72
C ASN A 267 42.89 22.50 1.71
N ALA A 268 42.74 21.82 0.57
CA ALA A 268 43.72 21.85 -0.52
C ALA A 268 43.76 23.23 -1.21
N PHE A 269 42.63 23.94 -1.30
CA PHE A 269 42.56 25.30 -1.84
C PHE A 269 43.17 26.35 -0.90
N THR A 270 43.03 26.19 0.41
CA THR A 270 43.63 27.11 1.40
C THR A 270 45.13 26.89 1.61
N GLY A 271 45.70 25.79 1.08
CA GLY A 271 47.13 25.47 1.16
C GLY A 271 48.02 26.17 0.14
N VAL A 272 47.49 27.05 -0.71
CA VAL A 272 48.28 27.89 -1.64
C VAL A 272 48.37 29.30 -1.09
N GLN A 273 49.18 29.49 -0.04
CA GLN A 273 50.02 30.65 0.26
C GLN A 273 50.47 30.57 1.73
N GLU A 274 51.69 30.07 1.94
CA GLU A 274 52.83 30.83 2.49
C GLU A 274 54.14 30.21 1.98
#